data_AF-A0A8J7L3S4-F1
#
_entry.id   AF-A0A8J7L3S4-F1
#
_cell.length_a   1.000
_cell.length_b   1.000
_cell.length_c   1.000
_cell.angle_alpha   90.00
_cell.angle_beta   90.00
_cell.angle_gamma   90.00
#
_symmetry.space_group_name_H-M   'P 1'
#
loop_
_entity.id
_entity.type
_entity.pdbx_description
1 polymer ?
#
loop_
_entity_poly.entity_id
_entity_poly.type
_entity_poly.pdbx_seq_one_letter_code
_entity_poly.pdbx_strand_id
1 'polypeptide(L)'
;MTISNSLECRYLGWGDFHHFRQMPLAENEALIYTTPIGSVPILIHGFLNCIRSEELKEKLPQQFSENELVAVMVEMVRTLPDSLIQEFNNQKIFSDNIVVCGVISW
;
A
#
# COMPACT_ATOMS: atom_id res chain seq x y z
N MET A 1 8.49 -6.05 -27.49
CA MET A 1 7.45 -6.86 -26.83
C MET A 1 7.51 -6.49 -25.37
N THR A 2 6.78 -5.46 -24.97
CA THR A 2 6.71 -5.03 -23.58
C THR A 2 5.94 -6.12 -22.85
N ILE A 3 6.61 -6.83 -21.96
CA ILE A 3 5.94 -7.62 -20.94
C ILE A 3 5.16 -6.58 -20.15
N SER A 4 3.86 -6.49 -20.39
CA SER A 4 2.96 -5.75 -19.51
C SER A 4 3.04 -6.47 -18.18
N ASN A 5 3.90 -6.01 -17.28
CA ASN A 5 3.91 -6.50 -15.91
C ASN A 5 2.49 -6.26 -15.39
N SER A 6 1.73 -7.34 -15.17
CA SER A 6 0.34 -7.28 -14.69
C SER A 6 0.23 -6.75 -13.26
N LEU A 7 1.38 -6.54 -12.63
CA LEU A 7 1.52 -6.01 -11.29
C LEU A 7 1.20 -4.52 -11.26
N GLU A 8 0.22 -4.15 -10.46
CA GLU A 8 -0.16 -2.76 -10.21
C GLU A 8 -0.31 -2.55 -8.70
N CYS A 9 -0.04 -1.32 -8.24
CA CYS A 9 -0.36 -0.90 -6.88
C CYS A 9 -1.23 0.34 -6.95
N ARG A 10 -2.43 0.26 -6.38
CA ARG A 10 -3.42 1.35 -6.39
C ARG A 10 -3.65 1.87 -4.99
N TYR A 11 -3.70 3.19 -4.85
CA TYR A 11 -4.13 3.82 -3.62
C TYR A 11 -5.63 3.61 -3.42
N LEU A 12 -6.04 3.10 -2.24
CA LEU A 12 -7.45 2.91 -1.90
C LEU A 12 -8.03 4.06 -1.08
N GLY A 13 -7.20 4.74 -0.30
CA GLY A 13 -7.67 5.73 0.67
C GLY A 13 -6.91 5.62 1.99
N TRP A 14 -7.37 6.39 2.95
CA TRP A 14 -6.88 6.34 4.32
C TRP A 14 -8.05 6.55 5.29
N GLY A 15 -7.98 5.96 6.48
CA GLY A 15 -9.11 5.90 7.40
C GLY A 15 -9.07 4.63 8.26
N ASP A 16 -10.23 4.21 8.75
CA ASP A 16 -10.35 3.02 9.63
C ASP A 16 -9.97 1.73 8.90
N PHE A 17 -8.97 1.01 9.43
CA PHE A 17 -8.50 -0.26 8.91
C PHE A 17 -9.59 -1.32 8.81
N HIS A 18 -10.55 -1.34 9.74
CA HIS A 18 -11.65 -2.31 9.71
C HIS A 18 -12.53 -2.14 8.48
N HIS A 19 -12.70 -0.91 8.00
CA HIS A 19 -13.44 -0.63 6.77
C HIS A 19 -12.75 -1.28 5.58
N PHE A 20 -11.44 -1.07 5.42
CA PHE A 20 -10.67 -1.62 4.31
C PHE A 20 -10.59 -3.15 4.35
N ARG A 21 -10.50 -3.74 5.54
CA ARG A 21 -10.50 -5.21 5.72
C ARG A 21 -11.80 -5.90 5.30
N GLN A 22 -12.92 -5.17 5.31
CA GLN A 22 -14.22 -5.68 4.87
C GLN A 22 -14.45 -5.51 3.37
N MET A 23 -13.58 -4.79 2.66
CA MET A 23 -13.70 -4.63 1.21
C MET A 23 -13.48 -5.99 0.52
N PRO A 24 -14.36 -6.38 -0.41
CA PRO A 24 -14.14 -7.58 -1.19
C PRO A 24 -12.92 -7.38 -2.09
N LEU A 25 -11.91 -8.23 -1.93
CA LEU A 25 -10.73 -8.28 -2.78
C LEU A 25 -10.83 -9.50 -3.68
N ALA A 26 -10.41 -9.35 -4.93
CA ALA A 26 -10.29 -10.49 -5.83
C ALA A 26 -9.18 -11.45 -5.36
N GLU A 27 -9.18 -12.68 -5.91
CA GLU A 27 -8.14 -13.68 -5.61
C GLU A 27 -6.73 -13.19 -5.95
N ASN A 28 -6.63 -12.33 -6.97
CA ASN A 28 -5.39 -11.71 -7.43
C ASN A 28 -5.11 -10.33 -6.82
N GLU A 29 -5.76 -10.00 -5.70
CA GLU A 29 -5.57 -8.72 -5.00
C GLU A 29 -5.13 -8.92 -3.55
N ALA A 30 -4.17 -8.11 -3.11
CA ALA A 30 -3.70 -8.06 -1.73
C ALA A 30 -3.80 -6.64 -1.16
N LEU A 31 -4.44 -6.50 0.00
CA LEU A 31 -4.49 -5.25 0.74
C LEU A 31 -3.14 -5.01 1.42
N ILE A 32 -2.55 -3.85 1.17
CA ILE A 32 -1.40 -3.34 1.90
C ILE A 32 -1.83 -2.11 2.71
N TYR A 33 -1.22 -1.92 3.86
CA TYR A 33 -1.53 -0.78 4.71
C TYR A 33 -0.32 -0.32 5.52
N THR A 34 -0.35 0.95 5.90
CA THR A 34 0.65 1.54 6.79
C THR A 34 0.07 2.69 7.60
N THR A 35 0.84 3.22 8.55
CA THR A 35 0.40 4.36 9.35
C THR A 35 0.37 5.64 8.50
N PRO A 36 -0.62 6.54 8.69
CA PRO A 36 -0.75 7.78 7.94
C PRO A 36 0.21 8.84 8.48
N ILE A 37 1.50 8.65 8.29
CA ILE A 37 2.49 9.58 8.85
C ILE A 37 3.62 9.86 7.87
N GLY A 38 4.04 11.13 7.88
CA GLY A 38 5.35 11.53 7.41
C GLY A 38 5.38 11.94 5.94
N SER A 39 6.55 11.72 5.35
CA SER A 39 6.86 12.04 3.96
C SER A 39 6.73 10.80 3.09
N VAL A 40 6.76 10.98 1.76
CA VAL A 40 6.77 9.89 0.77
C VAL A 40 7.74 8.75 1.13
N PRO A 41 9.00 9.00 1.54
CA PRO A 41 9.90 7.93 1.99
C PRO A 41 9.35 7.10 3.17
N ILE A 42 8.72 7.73 4.15
CA ILE A 42 8.18 7.04 5.33
C ILE A 42 7.02 6.12 4.92
N LEU A 43 6.12 6.62 4.06
CA LEU A 43 5.01 5.81 3.52
C LEU A 43 5.53 4.61 2.73
N ILE A 44 6.53 4.80 1.86
CA ILE A 44 7.16 3.71 1.11
C ILE A 44 7.72 2.67 2.08
N HIS A 45 8.51 3.08 3.07
CA HIS A 45 9.05 2.15 4.08
C HIS A 45 7.95 1.39 4.83
N GLY A 46 6.86 2.07 5.15
CA GLY A 46 5.69 1.48 5.79
C GLY A 46 5.05 0.36 4.96
N PHE A 47 4.80 0.63 3.67
CA PHE A 47 4.26 -0.38 2.76
C PHE A 47 5.26 -1.53 2.49
N LEU A 48 6.56 -1.24 2.44
CA LEU A 48 7.59 -2.27 2.32
C LEU A 48 7.61 -3.23 3.50
N ASN A 49 7.39 -2.73 4.71
CA ASN A 49 7.27 -3.60 5.88
C ASN A 49 6.02 -4.48 5.79
N CYS A 50 4.92 -3.95 5.24
CA CYS A 50 3.68 -4.71 5.04
C CYS A 50 3.90 -5.91 4.10
N ILE A 51 4.51 -5.71 2.92
CA ILE A 51 4.76 -6.82 1.97
C ILE A 51 5.78 -7.83 2.46
N ARG A 52 6.60 -7.46 3.44
CA ARG A 52 7.58 -8.35 4.07
C ARG A 52 6.97 -9.21 5.18
N SER A 53 5.74 -8.93 5.60
CA SER A 53 4.99 -9.73 6.56
C SER A 53 4.74 -11.14 6.03
N GLU A 54 4.66 -12.13 6.92
CA GLU A 54 4.40 -13.52 6.54
C GLU A 54 3.03 -13.66 5.85
N GLU A 55 2.01 -12.94 6.35
CA GLU A 55 0.66 -12.92 5.77
C GLU A 55 0.67 -12.53 4.28
N LEU A 56 1.38 -11.47 3.91
CA LEU A 56 1.44 -11.06 2.51
C LEU A 56 2.42 -11.87 1.67
N LYS A 57 3.51 -12.36 2.24
CA LYS A 57 4.42 -13.26 1.51
C LYS A 57 3.76 -14.55 1.07
N GLU A 58 2.82 -15.08 1.85
CA GLU A 58 2.05 -16.27 1.49
C GLU A 58 1.01 -15.99 0.41
N LYS A 59 0.45 -14.76 0.38
CA LYS A 59 -0.59 -14.36 -0.57
C LYS A 59 -0.03 -13.88 -1.92
N LEU A 60 1.13 -13.22 -1.91
CA LEU A 60 1.74 -12.65 -3.12
C LEU A 60 2.35 -13.77 -4.00
N PRO A 61 2.19 -13.71 -5.34
CA PRO A 61 2.79 -14.70 -6.22
C PRO A 61 4.31 -14.69 -6.15
N GLN A 62 4.91 -15.87 -5.97
CA GLN A 62 6.37 -16.03 -5.90
C GLN A 62 7.11 -15.68 -7.21
N GLN A 63 6.38 -15.51 -8.31
CA GLN A 63 6.94 -15.09 -9.60
C GLN A 63 7.37 -13.62 -9.61
N PHE A 64 6.82 -12.77 -8.74
CA PHE A 64 7.21 -11.37 -8.65
C PHE A 64 8.35 -11.21 -7.66
N SER A 65 9.41 -10.54 -8.10
CA SER A 65 10.50 -10.17 -7.22
C SER A 65 10.08 -9.07 -6.25
N GLU A 66 10.74 -9.00 -5.08
CA GLU A 66 10.54 -7.89 -4.14
C GLU A 66 10.77 -6.53 -4.83
N ASN A 67 11.72 -6.43 -5.75
CA ASN A 67 12.01 -5.21 -6.50
C ASN A 67 10.84 -4.77 -7.39
N GLU A 68 10.11 -5.70 -8.00
CA GLU A 68 8.92 -5.37 -8.81
C GLU A 68 7.78 -4.87 -7.93
N LEU A 69 7.55 -5.52 -6.79
CA LEU A 69 6.59 -5.06 -5.78
C LEU A 69 6.95 -3.66 -5.28
N VAL A 70 8.22 -3.43 -4.93
CA VAL A 70 8.72 -2.12 -4.50
C VAL A 70 8.47 -1.07 -5.59
N ALA A 71 8.75 -1.39 -6.85
CA ALA A 71 8.62 -0.44 -7.96
C ALA A 71 7.19 0.09 -8.09
N VAL A 72 6.19 -0.79 -8.10
CA VAL A 72 4.77 -0.39 -8.22
C VAL A 72 4.29 0.38 -6.99
N MET A 73 4.78 0.03 -5.79
CA MET A 73 4.46 0.77 -4.57
C MET A 73 5.08 2.16 -4.56
N VAL A 74 6.33 2.29 -4.98
CA VAL A 74 7.00 3.58 -5.08
C VAL A 74 6.29 4.47 -6.10
N GLU A 75 5.86 3.92 -7.23
CA GLU A 75 5.07 4.63 -8.23
C GLU A 75 3.74 5.12 -7.64
N MET A 76 2.98 4.25 -6.98
CA MET A 76 1.74 4.62 -6.30
C MET A 76 1.94 5.76 -5.31
N VAL A 77 2.92 5.68 -4.40
CA VAL A 77 3.14 6.73 -3.39
C VAL A 77 3.59 8.05 -4.03
N ARG A 78 4.41 8.00 -5.09
CA ARG A 78 4.89 9.21 -5.80
C ARG A 78 3.80 9.92 -6.58
N THR A 79 2.71 9.23 -6.93
CA THR A 79 1.56 9.83 -7.61
C THR A 79 0.53 10.41 -6.65
N LEU A 80 0.71 10.23 -5.33
CA LEU A 80 -0.18 10.83 -4.33
C LEU A 80 -0.04 12.37 -4.33
N PRO A 81 -1.16 13.11 -4.21
CA PRO A 81 -1.10 14.57 -4.11
C PRO A 81 -0.37 15.03 -2.84
N ASP A 82 0.45 16.07 -2.95
CA ASP A 82 1.14 16.67 -1.78
C ASP A 82 0.16 17.11 -0.68
N SER A 83 -1.04 17.56 -1.06
CA SER A 83 -2.09 17.94 -0.10
C SER A 83 -2.50 16.76 0.80
N LEU A 84 -2.56 15.56 0.23
CA LEU A 84 -2.89 14.34 0.96
C LEU A 84 -1.76 13.96 1.93
N ILE A 85 -0.50 14.12 1.51
CA ILE A 85 0.67 13.92 2.38
C ILE A 85 0.63 14.92 3.56
N GLN A 86 0.21 16.17 3.32
CA GLN A 86 0.02 17.15 4.39
C GLN A 86 -1.12 16.76 5.33
N GLU A 87 -2.25 16.24 4.81
CA GLU A 87 -3.36 15.75 5.62
C GLU A 87 -2.93 14.66 6.60
N PHE A 88 -2.11 13.71 6.15
CA PHE A 88 -1.55 12.66 7.02
C PHE A 88 -0.78 13.25 8.21
N ASN A 89 0.06 14.26 7.96
CA ASN A 89 0.85 14.91 9.00
C ASN A 89 0.00 15.78 9.96
N ASN A 90 -1.17 16.24 9.52
CA ASN A 90 -2.06 17.08 10.33
C ASN A 90 -2.92 16.28 11.31
N GLN A 91 -2.93 14.96 11.22
CA GLN A 91 -3.64 14.10 12.17
C GLN A 91 -2.87 14.01 13.50
N LYS A 92 -3.35 14.79 14.49
CA LYS A 92 -2.72 14.91 15.81
C LYS A 92 -3.00 13.73 16.75
N ILE A 93 -3.96 12.87 16.41
CA ILE A 93 -4.38 11.73 17.23
C ILE A 93 -4.59 10.56 16.29
N PHE A 94 -3.52 9.80 16.03
CA PHE A 94 -3.69 8.49 15.42
C PHE A 94 -4.34 7.60 16.47
N SER A 95 -5.66 7.40 16.36
CA SER A 95 -6.23 6.16 16.85
C SER A 95 -5.47 5.04 16.15
N ASP A 96 -5.06 4.00 16.88
CA ASP A 96 -4.27 2.87 16.37
C ASP A 96 -4.90 2.16 15.14
N ASN A 97 -6.14 2.50 14.82
CA ASN A 97 -6.92 1.92 13.74
C ASN A 97 -6.91 2.74 12.44
N ILE A 98 -6.34 3.97 12.41
CA ILE A 98 -6.28 4.76 11.18
C ILE A 98 -5.03 4.37 10.37
N VAL A 99 -5.24 4.01 9.11
CA VAL A 99 -4.21 3.55 8.18
C VAL A 99 -4.33 4.22 6.82
N VAL A 100 -3.24 4.20 6.05
CA VAL A 100 -3.20 4.45 4.60
C VAL A 100 -3.23 3.09 3.92
N CYS A 101 -4.16 2.88 3.01
CA CYS A 101 -4.37 1.61 2.33
C CYS A 101 -4.06 1.71 0.83
N GLY A 102 -3.49 0.63 0.31
CA GLY A 102 -3.37 0.36 -1.11
C GLY A 102 -3.72 -1.09 -1.41
N VAL A 103 -3.88 -1.40 -2.69
CA VAL A 103 -4.07 -2.77 -3.18
C VAL A 103 -3.01 -3.06 -4.22
N ILE A 104 -2.35 -4.20 -4.05
CA ILE A 104 -1.52 -4.80 -5.07
C ILE A 104 -2.39 -5.78 -5.85
N SER A 105 -2.42 -5.66 -7.18
CA SER A 105 -3.12 -6.58 -8.08
C SER A 105 -2.14 -7.21 -9.09
N TRP A 106 -2.40 -8.44 -9.53
CA TRP A 106 -1.54 -9.17 -10.47
C TRP A 106 -2.27 -10.05 -11.49
#